data_AF-A0A520JBQ4-F1
#
_entry.id   AF-A0A520JBQ4-F1
#
_cell.length_a   1.000
_cell.length_b   1.000
_cell.length_c   1.000
_cell.angle_alpha   90.00
_cell.angle_beta   90.00
_cell.angle_gamma   90.00
#
_symmetry.space_group_name_H-M   'P 1'
#
loop_
_entity.id
_entity.type
_entity.pdbx_description
1 polymer ?
#
loop_
_entity_poly.entity_id
_entity_poly.type
_entity_poly.pdbx_seq_one_letter_code
_entity_poly.pdbx_strand_id
1 'polypeptide(L)'
;FAPADHPVWTGVAEALGQLCHTLVLTGIPRRIVIGGGVMGAGHLFPRVRAALTRSLGGYIALPEPTLVDTFVVPPALGGNAGPLGAIILGGQALGDSVGGSGSSAFMSY
;
A
#
# COMPACT_ATOMS: atom_id res chain seq x y z
N PHE A 1 5.83 7.60 -21.88
CA PHE A 1 6.43 7.63 -20.53
C PHE A 1 7.95 7.79 -20.70
N ALA A 2 8.65 8.47 -19.78
CA ALA A 2 10.09 8.65 -19.93
C ALA A 2 10.85 7.30 -19.82
N PRO A 3 11.98 7.12 -20.53
CA PRO A 3 12.84 5.94 -20.40
C PRO A 3 13.30 5.69 -18.96
N ALA A 4 13.61 4.44 -18.59
CA ALA A 4 13.89 4.05 -17.20
C ALA A 4 15.17 4.69 -16.60
N ASP A 5 16.09 5.11 -17.44
CA ASP A 5 17.34 5.81 -17.14
C ASP A 5 17.18 7.34 -17.07
N HIS A 6 16.00 7.87 -17.42
CA HIS A 6 15.74 9.30 -17.38
C HIS A 6 15.87 9.86 -15.94
N PRO A 7 16.55 11.00 -15.72
CA PRO A 7 16.86 11.53 -14.39
C PRO A 7 15.63 11.90 -13.55
N VAL A 8 14.47 12.12 -14.18
CA VAL A 8 13.19 12.37 -13.49
C VAL A 8 12.86 11.30 -12.45
N TRP A 9 13.27 10.05 -12.68
CA TRP A 9 12.94 8.94 -11.80
C TRP A 9 13.64 9.00 -10.45
N THR A 10 14.77 9.70 -10.36
CA THR A 10 15.46 9.92 -9.09
C THR A 10 14.60 10.76 -8.16
N GLY A 11 14.13 11.93 -8.62
CA GLY A 11 13.26 12.80 -7.82
C GLY A 11 11.91 12.15 -7.48
N VAL A 12 11.32 11.41 -8.42
CA VAL A 12 10.08 10.64 -8.17
C VAL A 12 10.29 9.59 -7.07
N ALA A 13 11.39 8.83 -7.13
CA ALA A 13 11.68 7.81 -6.14
C ALA A 13 11.98 8.40 -4.75
N GLU A 14 12.65 9.55 -4.68
CA GLU A 14 12.93 10.27 -3.43
C GLU A 14 11.64 10.79 -2.80
N ALA A 15 10.77 11.44 -3.58
CA ALA A 15 9.48 11.93 -3.09
C ALA A 15 8.59 10.80 -2.55
N LEU A 16 8.51 9.68 -3.28
CA LEU A 16 7.75 8.51 -2.84
C LEU A 16 8.40 7.81 -1.63
N GLY A 17 9.73 7.78 -1.55
CA GLY A 17 10.45 7.30 -0.38
C GLY A 17 10.12 8.11 0.87
N GLN A 18 10.07 9.44 0.75
CA GLN A 18 9.71 10.33 1.86
C GLN A 18 8.23 10.21 2.25
N LEU A 19 7.32 10.02 1.29
CA LEU A 19 5.93 9.67 1.58
C LEU A 19 5.85 8.39 2.43
N CYS A 20 6.58 7.34 2.03
CA CYS A 20 6.61 6.09 2.76
C CYS A 20 7.19 6.26 4.17
N HIS A 21 8.25 7.07 4.32
CA HIS A 21 8.83 7.40 5.63
C HIS A 21 7.76 7.98 6.57
N THR A 22 7.01 8.98 6.10
CA THR A 22 5.94 9.60 6.89
C THR A 22 4.89 8.57 7.30
N LEU A 23 4.45 7.69 6.39
CA LEU A 23 3.50 6.62 6.72
C LEU A 23 4.07 5.65 7.77
N VAL A 24 5.35 5.29 7.68
CA VAL A 24 6.02 4.42 8.64
C VAL A 24 6.03 5.04 10.04
N LEU A 25 6.43 6.31 10.16
CA LEU A 25 6.54 6.98 11.46
C LEU A 25 5.18 7.34 12.08
N THR A 26 4.13 7.49 11.27
CA THR A 26 2.81 7.92 11.76
C THR A 26 1.83 6.77 11.97
N GLY A 27 1.87 5.76 11.10
CA GLY A 27 0.86 4.70 11.05
C GLY A 27 1.36 3.31 11.40
N ILE A 28 2.68 3.11 11.50
CA ILE A 28 3.34 1.81 11.73
C ILE A 28 2.67 0.69 10.89
N PRO A 29 2.56 0.86 9.56
CA PRO A 29 1.82 -0.06 8.73
C PRO A 29 2.56 -1.40 8.67
N ARG A 30 1.81 -2.50 8.49
CA ARG A 30 2.40 -3.81 8.18
C ARG A 30 2.83 -3.95 6.72
N ARG A 31 2.22 -3.16 5.83
CA ARG A 31 2.45 -3.17 4.38
C ARG A 31 1.94 -1.86 3.77
N ILE A 32 2.65 -1.34 2.79
CA ILE A 32 2.28 -0.20 1.95
C ILE A 32 2.06 -0.71 0.53
N VAL A 33 0.82 -0.62 0.04
CA VAL A 33 0.47 -0.99 -1.33
C VAL A 33 0.37 0.27 -2.17
N ILE A 34 1.18 0.39 -3.22
CA ILE A 34 1.20 1.59 -4.08
C ILE A 34 0.86 1.20 -5.51
N GLY A 35 -0.24 1.76 -6.02
CA GLY A 35 -0.70 1.62 -7.40
C GLY A 35 -0.58 2.92 -8.20
N GLY A 36 -1.39 3.03 -9.26
CA GLY A 36 -1.42 4.20 -10.14
C GLY A 36 -0.42 4.11 -11.30
N GLY A 37 -0.64 4.92 -12.33
CA GLY A 37 0.11 4.84 -13.59
C GLY A 37 1.62 5.07 -13.45
N VAL A 38 2.04 5.87 -12.47
CA VAL A 38 3.46 6.15 -12.20
C VAL A 38 4.17 4.91 -11.67
N MET A 39 3.60 4.25 -10.67
CA MET A 39 4.16 3.02 -10.11
C MET A 39 3.95 1.79 -11.00
N GLY A 40 3.23 1.94 -12.12
CA GLY A 40 3.20 0.95 -13.20
C GLY A 40 4.58 0.74 -13.86
N ALA A 41 5.49 1.71 -13.74
CA ALA A 41 6.89 1.54 -14.12
C ALA A 41 7.63 0.68 -13.09
N GLY A 42 7.69 -0.64 -13.31
CA GLY A 42 8.21 -1.62 -12.34
C GLY A 42 9.63 -1.35 -11.81
N HIS A 43 10.46 -0.61 -12.55
CA HIS A 43 11.79 -0.20 -12.11
C HIS A 43 11.79 0.80 -10.95
N LEU A 44 10.65 1.40 -10.61
CA LEU A 44 10.54 2.35 -9.50
C LEU A 44 10.49 1.68 -8.13
N PHE A 45 9.95 0.46 -8.02
CA PHE A 45 9.84 -0.21 -6.71
C PHE A 45 11.21 -0.34 -6.01
N PRO A 46 12.28 -0.87 -6.66
CA PRO A 46 13.59 -0.93 -6.03
C PRO A 46 14.14 0.46 -5.63
N ARG A 47 13.88 1.50 -6.44
CA ARG A 47 14.37 2.87 -6.17
C ARG A 47 13.65 3.50 -4.97
N VAL A 48 12.33 3.36 -4.88
CA VAL A 48 11.52 3.85 -3.75
C VAL A 48 11.91 3.14 -2.46
N ARG A 49 12.08 1.81 -2.51
CA ARG A 49 12.54 1.00 -1.38
C ARG A 49 13.89 1.48 -0.86
N ALA A 50 14.86 1.68 -1.75
CA ALA A 50 16.16 2.22 -1.38
C ALA A 50 16.09 3.65 -0.80
N ALA A 51 15.23 4.51 -1.36
CA ALA A 51 15.02 5.87 -0.84
C ALA A 51 14.41 5.86 0.57
N LEU A 52 13.43 5.00 0.82
CA LEU A 52 12.84 4.80 2.15
C LEU A 52 13.89 4.33 3.17
N THR A 53 14.68 3.30 2.83
CA THR A 53 15.73 2.78 3.72
C THR A 53 16.75 3.86 4.07
N ARG A 54 17.19 4.66 3.09
CA ARG A 54 18.09 5.81 3.35
C ARG A 54 17.43 6.85 4.26
N SER A 55 16.17 7.18 4.00
CA SER A 55 15.41 8.20 4.75
C SER A 55 15.18 7.79 6.21
N LEU A 56 14.98 6.51 6.50
CA LEU A 56 14.81 6.03 7.87
C LEU A 56 16.12 6.00 8.68
N GLY A 57 17.29 5.96 8.02
CA GLY A 57 18.58 6.13 8.68
C GLY A 57 18.87 5.17 9.84
N GLY A 58 18.21 4.00 9.89
CA GLY A 58 18.31 3.04 10.99
C GLY A 58 17.47 3.35 12.22
N TYR A 59 16.62 4.38 12.20
CA TYR A 59 15.74 4.74 13.32
C TYR A 59 14.71 3.65 13.64
N ILE A 60 14.16 3.02 12.61
CA ILE A 60 13.32 1.82 12.72
C ILE A 60 14.07 0.67 12.06
N ALA A 61 14.22 -0.42 12.79
CA ALA A 61 14.65 -1.70 12.24
C ALA A 61 13.53 -2.26 11.35
N LEU A 62 13.43 -1.76 10.11
CA LEU A 62 12.79 -2.55 9.06
C LEU A 62 13.62 -3.83 8.94
N PRO A 63 13.05 -5.04 9.12
CA PRO A 63 13.89 -6.22 9.25
C PRO A 63 14.56 -6.55 7.90
N GLU A 64 15.82 -6.16 7.75
CA GLU A 64 16.69 -6.35 6.59
C GLU A 64 16.13 -5.92 5.19
N PRO A 65 17.01 -5.80 4.17
CA PRO A 65 16.63 -5.56 2.77
C PRO A 65 15.62 -6.57 2.21
N THR A 66 15.49 -7.74 2.83
CA THR A 66 14.57 -8.83 2.43
C THR A 66 13.11 -8.54 2.72
N LEU A 67 12.75 -7.63 3.65
CA LEU A 67 11.35 -7.25 3.86
C LEU A 67 10.88 -6.08 3.01
N VAL A 68 11.77 -5.25 2.46
CA VAL A 68 11.31 -4.08 1.67
C VAL A 68 10.55 -4.53 0.43
N ASP A 69 10.88 -5.71 -0.09
CA ASP A 69 10.19 -6.35 -1.21
C ASP A 69 8.78 -6.82 -0.91
N THR A 70 8.48 -7.04 0.37
CA THR A 70 7.15 -7.45 0.89
C THR A 70 6.40 -6.32 1.57
N PHE A 71 7.10 -5.21 1.84
CA PHE A 71 6.60 -4.05 2.58
C PHE A 71 6.03 -2.98 1.65
N VAL A 72 6.81 -2.49 0.67
CA VAL A 72 6.31 -1.56 -0.37
C VAL A 72 6.07 -2.36 -1.64
N VAL A 73 4.81 -2.64 -1.98
CA VAL A 73 4.43 -3.62 -3.02
C VAL A 73 3.43 -3.08 -4.03
N PRO A 74 3.41 -3.61 -5.27
CA PRO A 74 2.32 -3.33 -6.19
C PRO A 74 1.01 -3.96 -5.68
N PRO A 75 -0.15 -3.40 -6.07
CA PRO A 75 -1.44 -4.03 -5.81
C PRO A 75 -1.50 -5.39 -6.51
N ALA A 76 -1.83 -6.45 -5.77
CA ALA A 76 -1.96 -7.80 -6.33
C ALA A 76 -3.05 -7.90 -7.42
N LEU A 77 -4.08 -7.05 -7.33
CA LEU A 77 -5.17 -6.95 -8.30
C LEU A 77 -4.88 -5.94 -9.43
N GLY A 78 -3.66 -5.37 -9.48
CA GLY A 78 -3.29 -4.36 -10.47
C GLY A 78 -4.28 -3.19 -10.49
N GLY A 79 -4.68 -2.78 -11.70
CA GLY A 79 -5.67 -1.72 -11.92
C GLY A 79 -7.08 -2.03 -11.39
N ASN A 80 -7.36 -3.27 -11.00
CA ASN A 80 -8.67 -3.69 -10.50
C ASN A 80 -8.84 -3.53 -9.00
N ALA A 81 -7.79 -3.15 -8.25
CA ALA A 81 -7.87 -3.00 -6.80
C ALA A 81 -8.96 -2.02 -6.35
N GLY A 82 -9.15 -0.90 -7.07
CA GLY A 82 -10.20 0.07 -6.80
C GLY A 82 -11.61 -0.45 -7.13
N PRO A 83 -11.88 -0.82 -8.40
CA PRO A 83 -13.19 -1.34 -8.80
C PRO A 83 -13.67 -2.55 -7.99
N LEU A 84 -12.79 -3.53 -7.74
CA LEU A 84 -13.15 -4.70 -6.94
C LEU A 84 -13.39 -4.34 -5.47
N GLY A 85 -12.65 -3.36 -4.93
CA GLY A 85 -12.91 -2.82 -3.60
C GLY A 85 -14.33 -2.23 -3.48
N ALA A 86 -14.79 -1.48 -4.48
CA ALA A 86 -16.15 -0.93 -4.50
C ALA A 86 -17.23 -2.02 -4.54
N ILE A 87 -17.01 -3.10 -5.30
CA ILE A 87 -17.93 -4.24 -5.35
C ILE A 87 -18.01 -4.92 -3.97
N ILE A 88 -16.87 -5.14 -3.31
CA ILE A 88 -16.81 -5.73 -1.96
C ILE A 88 -17.57 -4.86 -0.96
N LEU A 89 -17.34 -3.54 -0.98
CA LEU A 89 -18.05 -2.59 -0.10
C LEU A 89 -19.56 -2.64 -0.34
N GLY A 90 -20.02 -2.75 -1.59
CA GLY A 90 -21.44 -2.89 -1.91
C GLY A 90 -22.04 -4.20 -1.37
N GLY A 91 -21.31 -5.31 -1.49
CA GLY A 91 -21.71 -6.60 -0.92
C GLY A 91 -21.80 -6.57 0.61
N GLN A 92 -20.85 -5.90 1.28
CA GLN A 92 -20.87 -5.71 2.73
C GLN A 92 -22.07 -4.87 3.17
N ALA A 93 -22.34 -3.74 2.51
CA ALA A 93 -23.49 -2.89 2.81
C ALA A 93 -24.83 -3.63 2.61
N LEU A 94 -24.93 -4.50 1.60
CA LEU A 94 -26.10 -5.35 1.40
C LEU A 94 -26.24 -6.40 2.51
N GLY A 95 -25.13 -7.03 2.92
CA GLY A 95 -25.10 -7.97 4.03
C GLY A 95 -25.53 -7.34 5.35
N ASP A 96 -25.03 -6.14 5.65
CA ASP A 96 -25.36 -5.39 6.88
C ASP A 96 -26.84 -4.94 6.90
N SER A 97 -27.38 -4.54 5.75
CA SER A 97 -28.79 -4.14 5.63
C SER A 97 -29.77 -5.32 5.70
N VAL A 98 -29.38 -6.50 5.22
CA VAL A 98 -30.16 -7.74 5.35
C VAL A 98 -30.04 -8.34 6.75
N GLY A 99 -28.88 -8.21 7.41
CA GLY A 99 -28.64 -8.64 8.79
C GLY A 99 -29.26 -7.75 9.88
N GLY A 100 -29.60 -6.50 9.56
CA GLY A 100 -30.20 -5.52 10.48
C GLY A 100 -31.68 -5.72 10.81
N SER A 101 -32.35 -6.74 10.24
CA SER A 101 -33.79 -7.01 10.45
C SER A 101 -34.10 -8.32 11.16
N GLY A 102 -33.12 -9.01 11.76
CA GLY A 102 -33.36 -10.33 12.33
C GLY A 102 -32.33 -10.85 13.33
N SER A 103 -32.05 -10.12 14.41
CA SER A 103 -31.51 -10.72 15.63
C SER A 103 -31.74 -9.82 16.85
N SER A 104 -33.00 -9.73 17.29
CA SER A 104 -33.29 -9.60 18.72
C SER A 104 -33.79 -10.95 19.22
N ALA A 105 -33.26 -11.36 20.38
CA ALA A 105 -33.46 -12.62 21.11
C ALA A 105 -32.66 -13.85 20.60
N PHE A 106 -31.56 -14.18 21.29
CA PHE A 106 -31.63 -15.10 22.44
C PHE A 106 -30.30 -15.10 23.22
N MET A 107 -30.44 -15.16 24.54
CA MET A 107 -29.41 -15.23 25.57
C MET A 107 -28.86 -16.67 25.71
N SER A 108 -27.83 -16.84 26.55
CA SER A 108 -27.21 -18.11 27.01
C SER A 108 -26.05 -18.58 26.11
N TYR A 109 -24.78 -18.47 26.52
CA TYR A 109 -24.17 -18.83 27.80
C TYR A 109 -23.00 -17.89 28.16
#